data_AF-A0AA51T1C5-F1
#
_entry.id   AF-A0AA51T1C5-F1
#
_cell.length_a   1.000
_cell.length_b   1.000
_cell.length_c   1.000
_cell.angle_alpha   90.00
_cell.angle_beta   90.00
_cell.angle_gamma   90.00
#
_symmetry.space_group_name_H-M   'P 1'
#
loop_
_entity.id
_entity.type
_entity.pdbx_description
1 polymer ?
#
loop_
_entity_poly.entity_id
_entity_poly.type
_entity_poly.pdbx_seq_one_letter_code
_entity_poly.pdbx_strand_id
1 'polypeptide(L)'
;MPGRIYTSEEKFNIIMESFQNPNITIAEICRNHGIAVSLFYKWKEQFLEGGKKRLEGKHPDKSLIKENEKLRSIIGEMTIANEILKKII
;
A
#
# COMPACT_ATOMS: atom_id res chain seq x y z
N MET A 1 -13.32 -12.05 25.34
CA MET A 1 -12.23 -11.09 25.64
C MET A 1 -11.77 -10.51 24.32
N PRO A 2 -11.72 -9.17 24.13
CA PRO A 2 -11.17 -8.61 22.90
C PRO A 2 -9.69 -9.03 22.80
N GLY A 3 -9.31 -9.61 21.67
CA GLY A 3 -7.92 -10.00 21.42
C GLY A 3 -7.02 -8.78 21.39
N ARG A 4 -5.77 -8.92 21.83
CA ARG A 4 -4.77 -7.85 21.75
C ARG A 4 -4.66 -7.35 20.31
N ILE A 5 -4.73 -6.02 20.14
CA ILE A 5 -4.53 -5.37 18.84
C ILE A 5 -3.06 -4.98 18.76
N TYR A 6 -2.40 -5.37 17.68
CA TYR A 6 -1.01 -5.00 17.39
C TYR A 6 -0.98 -3.86 16.39
N THR A 7 -0.22 -2.81 16.72
CA THR A 7 0.02 -1.69 15.80
C THR A 7 0.87 -2.12 14.61
N SER A 8 0.86 -1.32 13.55
CA SER A 8 1.72 -1.57 12.38
C SER A 8 3.21 -1.55 12.74
N GLU A 9 3.59 -0.68 13.67
CA GLU A 9 4.98 -0.53 14.14
C GLU A 9 5.44 -1.73 15.00
N GLU A 10 4.58 -2.22 15.89
CA GLU A 10 4.87 -3.46 16.65
C GLU A 10 5.08 -4.64 15.70
N LYS A 11 4.19 -4.82 14.71
CA LYS A 11 4.33 -5.90 13.71
C LYS A 11 5.64 -5.78 12.93
N PHE A 12 5.98 -4.55 12.51
CA PHE A 12 7.21 -4.28 11.77
C PHE A 12 8.46 -4.64 12.59
N ASN A 13 8.54 -4.20 13.84
CA ASN A 13 9.68 -4.46 14.71
C ASN A 13 9.88 -5.97 14.95
N ILE A 14 8.81 -6.71 15.21
CA ILE A 14 8.84 -8.17 15.39
C ILE A 14 9.34 -8.87 14.12
N ILE A 15 8.86 -8.45 12.95
CA ILE A 15 9.31 -8.99 11.66
C ILE A 15 10.80 -8.68 11.45
N MET A 16 11.25 -7.45 11.72
CA MET A 16 12.65 -7.06 11.54
C MET A 16 13.60 -7.76 12.50
N GLU A 17 13.19 -8.03 13.73
CA GLU A 17 13.97 -8.83 14.68
C GLU A 17 14.30 -10.22 14.10
N SER A 18 13.36 -10.83 13.37
CA SER A 18 13.57 -12.13 12.70
C SER A 18 14.54 -12.08 11.53
N PHE A 19 14.70 -10.92 10.88
CA PHE A 19 15.64 -10.72 9.79
C PHE A 19 17.04 -10.36 10.29
N GLN A 20 17.12 -9.62 11.40
CA GLN A 20 18.38 -9.15 11.99
C GLN A 20 19.08 -10.23 12.83
N ASN A 21 18.33 -11.17 13.40
CA ASN A 21 18.86 -12.19 14.31
C ASN A 21 18.69 -13.60 13.74
N PRO A 22 19.50 -14.02 12.75
CA PRO A 22 19.33 -15.32 12.09
C PRO A 22 19.54 -16.53 13.02
N ASN A 23 20.19 -16.33 14.17
CA ASN A 23 20.45 -17.36 15.16
C ASN A 23 19.25 -17.59 16.12
N ILE A 24 18.28 -16.67 16.15
CA ILE A 24 17.09 -16.79 17.01
C ILE A 24 15.98 -17.46 16.21
N THR A 25 15.37 -18.48 16.81
CA THR A 25 14.26 -19.18 16.14
C THR A 25 12.99 -18.33 16.14
N ILE A 26 12.17 -18.46 15.09
CA ILE A 26 10.86 -17.77 15.03
C ILE A 26 9.99 -18.14 16.23
N ALA A 27 10.07 -19.37 16.73
CA ALA A 27 9.34 -19.81 17.91
C ALA A 27 9.75 -19.01 19.17
N GLU A 28 11.02 -18.68 19.32
CA GLU A 28 11.53 -17.87 20.42
C GLU A 28 11.09 -16.42 20.33
N ILE A 29 11.19 -15.81 19.13
CA ILE A 29 10.65 -14.47 18.88
C ILE A 29 9.15 -14.42 19.22
N CYS A 30 8.38 -15.42 18.77
CA CYS A 30 6.95 -15.49 19.05
C CYS A 30 6.64 -15.60 20.55
N ARG A 31 7.43 -16.36 21.31
CA ARG A 31 7.30 -16.46 22.78
C ARG A 31 7.61 -15.12 23.46
N ASN A 32 8.69 -14.45 23.05
CA ASN A 32 9.10 -13.16 23.62
C ASN A 32 8.04 -12.07 23.41
N HIS A 33 7.36 -12.09 22.27
CA HIS A 33 6.32 -11.12 21.91
C HIS A 33 4.89 -11.58 22.26
N GLY A 34 4.73 -12.78 22.81
CA GLY A 34 3.42 -13.35 23.17
C GLY A 34 2.49 -13.54 21.97
N ILE A 35 3.02 -13.85 20.79
CA ILE A 35 2.24 -14.07 19.56
C ILE A 35 2.24 -15.54 19.16
N ALA A 36 1.17 -15.96 18.48
CA ALA A 36 1.14 -17.26 17.84
C ALA A 36 2.08 -17.27 16.63
N VAL A 37 2.79 -18.39 16.43
CA VAL A 37 3.70 -18.58 15.28
C VAL A 37 2.96 -18.42 13.94
N SER A 38 1.71 -18.89 13.85
CA SER A 38 0.86 -18.70 12.67
C SER A 38 0.58 -17.23 12.35
N LEU A 39 0.41 -16.40 13.37
CA LEU A 39 0.18 -14.96 13.22
C LEU A 39 1.44 -14.26 12.71
N PHE A 40 2.61 -14.64 13.21
CA PHE A 40 3.90 -14.15 12.72
C PHE A 40 4.07 -14.43 11.23
N TYR A 41 3.85 -15.68 10.79
CA TYR A 41 4.02 -16.04 9.38
C TYR A 41 3.04 -15.29 8.48
N LYS A 42 1.79 -15.12 8.92
CA LYS A 42 0.79 -14.30 8.20
C LYS A 42 1.28 -12.86 8.02
N TRP A 43 1.85 -12.24 9.05
CA TRP A 43 2.39 -10.89 8.93
C TRP A 43 3.62 -10.83 8.04
N LYS A 44 4.54 -11.80 8.16
CA LYS A 44 5.74 -11.89 7.34
C LYS A 44 5.41 -12.03 5.85
N GLU A 45 4.43 -12.87 5.51
CA GLU A 45 3.94 -13.02 4.13
C GLU A 45 3.40 -11.69 3.58
N GLN A 46 2.50 -11.03 4.31
CA GLN A 46 1.94 -9.73 3.93
C GLN A 46 3.01 -8.65 3.77
N PHE A 47 4.01 -8.65 4.65
CA PHE A 47 5.14 -7.72 4.60
C PHE A 47 5.99 -7.93 3.34
N LEU A 48 6.32 -9.19 3.02
CA LEU A 48 7.11 -9.53 1.84
C LEU A 48 6.35 -9.24 0.53
N GLU A 49 5.06 -9.59 0.47
CA GLU A 49 4.21 -9.33 -0.70
C GLU A 49 4.06 -7.82 -0.94
N GLY A 50 3.76 -7.05 0.12
CA GLY A 50 3.68 -5.59 0.05
C GLY A 50 5.00 -4.95 -0.36
N GLY A 51 6.12 -5.44 0.17
CA GLY A 51 7.46 -5.00 -0.21
C GLY A 51 7.76 -5.26 -1.68
N LYS A 52 7.49 -6.47 -2.17
CA LYS A 52 7.66 -6.85 -3.57
C LYS A 52 6.82 -5.97 -4.50
N LYS A 53 5.52 -5.83 -4.21
CA LYS A 53 4.58 -5.01 -4.98
C LYS A 53 5.03 -3.54 -5.07
N ARG A 54 5.67 -3.03 -4.01
CA ARG A 54 6.23 -1.67 -4.02
C ARG A 54 7.48 -1.56 -4.88
N LEU A 55 8.35 -2.57 -4.87
CA LEU A 55 9.59 -2.63 -5.66
C LEU A 55 9.35 -2.86 -7.15
N GLU A 56 8.29 -3.58 -7.51
CA GLU A 56 7.80 -3.69 -8.90
C GLU A 56 7.42 -2.33 -9.51
N GLY A 57 7.33 -1.29 -8.67
CA GLY A 57 7.05 0.08 -9.07
C GLY A 57 5.55 0.34 -9.19
N LYS A 58 5.15 1.60 -9.09
CA LYS A 58 3.80 2.00 -9.53
C LYS A 58 3.79 1.91 -11.05
N HIS A 59 3.23 0.83 -11.60
CA HIS A 59 2.72 0.95 -12.96
C HIS A 59 1.68 2.06 -12.94
N PRO A 60 1.83 3.10 -13.77
CA PRO A 60 0.85 4.16 -13.81
C PRO A 60 -0.48 3.49 -14.18
N ASP A 61 -1.48 3.71 -13.33
CA ASP A 61 -2.77 3.06 -13.49
C ASP A 61 -3.35 3.52 -14.83
N LYS A 62 -3.35 2.60 -15.80
CA LYS A 62 -3.80 2.88 -17.17
C LYS A 62 -5.23 3.38 -17.19
N SER A 63 -6.05 3.00 -16.20
CA SER A 63 -7.42 3.51 -16.06
C SER A 63 -7.41 4.98 -15.66
N LEU A 64 -6.62 5.37 -14.64
CA LEU A 64 -6.47 6.75 -14.20
C LEU A 64 -5.85 7.65 -15.27
N ILE A 65 -4.92 7.13 -16.08
CA ILE A 65 -4.36 7.88 -17.22
C ILE A 65 -5.44 8.16 -18.25
N LYS A 66 -6.17 7.12 -18.69
CA LYS A 66 -7.27 7.26 -19.67
C LYS A 66 -8.36 8.19 -19.17
N GLU A 67 -8.70 8.10 -17.89
CA GLU A 67 -9.70 8.99 -17.29
C GLU A 67 -9.20 10.44 -17.26
N ASN A 68 -7.93 10.67 -16.93
CA ASN A 68 -7.32 12.00 -17.04
C ASN A 68 -7.36 12.56 -18.46
N GLU A 69 -7.03 11.75 -19.46
CA GLU A 69 -7.08 12.16 -20.87
C GLU A 69 -8.50 12.55 -21.29
N LYS A 70 -9.50 11.73 -20.92
CA LYS A 70 -10.90 12.01 -21.20
C LYS A 70 -11.38 13.30 -20.53
N LEU A 71 -11.04 13.50 -19.26
CA LEU A 71 -11.37 14.72 -18.52
C LEU A 71 -10.72 15.96 -19.15
N ARG A 72 -9.45 15.86 -19.56
CA ARG A 72 -8.75 16.95 -20.26
C ARG A 72 -9.40 17.31 -21.59
N SER A 73 -9.86 16.33 -22.37
CA SER A 73 -10.58 16.57 -23.63
C SER A 73 -11.88 17.34 -23.40
N ILE A 74 -12.70 16.88 -22.45
CA ILE A 74 -13.99 17.51 -22.11
C ILE A 74 -13.79 18.94 -21.64
N ILE A 75 -12.79 19.19 -20.78
CA ILE A 75 -12.45 20.55 -20.33
C ILE A 75 -12.01 21.43 -21.50
N GLY A 76 -11.20 20.89 -22.43
CA GLY A 76 -10.77 21.61 -23.63
C GLY A 76 -11.94 22.04 -24.50
N GLU A 77 -12.84 21.11 -24.82
CA GLU A 77 -14.06 21.37 -25.60
C GLU A 77 -14.95 22.42 -24.92
N MET A 78 -15.18 22.28 -23.62
CA MET A 78 -15.98 23.22 -22.83
C MET A 78 -15.35 24.63 -22.78
N THR A 79 -14.00 24.69 -22.71
CA THR A 79 -13.26 25.97 -22.69
C THR A 79 -13.43 26.71 -24.01
N ILE A 80 -13.28 26.00 -25.14
CA ILE A 80 -13.47 26.58 -26.47
C ILE A 80 -14.92 27.08 -26.63
N ALA A 81 -15.91 26.27 -26.25
CA ALA A 81 -17.32 26.67 -26.32
C ALA A 81 -17.60 27.94 -25.50
N ASN A 82 -17.04 28.04 -24.29
CA ASN A 82 -17.16 29.21 -23.45
C ASN A 82 -16.50 30.46 -24.05
N GLU A 83 -15.32 30.33 -24.67
CA GLU A 83 -14.67 31.45 -25.35
C GLU A 83 -15.48 31.97 -26.55
N ILE A 84 -16.11 31.06 -27.31
CA ILE A 84 -16.97 31.42 -28.43
C ILE A 84 -18.22 32.14 -27.91
N LEU A 85 -18.90 31.60 -26.90
CA LEU A 85 -20.10 32.22 -26.33
C LEU A 85 -19.83 33.63 -25.81
N LYS A 86 -18.68 33.85 -25.14
CA LYS A 86 -18.26 35.18 -24.68
C LYS A 86 -17.96 36.19 -25.79
N LYS A 87 -17.76 35.75 -27.04
CA LYS A 87 -17.56 36.66 -28.19
C LYS A 87 -18.87 36.98 -28.93
N ILE A 88 -19.91 36.18 -28.70
CA ILE A 88 -21.22 36.32 -29.37
C ILE A 88 -22.20 37.13 -28.50
N ILE A 89 -22.01 37.11 -27.18
CA ILE A 89 -22.73 37.93 -26.20
C ILE A 89 -21.94 39.21 -25.95
#